data_AF-A0A1V9UIX4-F1
#
_entry.id   AF-A0A1V9UIX4-F1
#
_cell.length_a   1.000
_cell.length_b   1.000
_cell.length_c   1.000
_cell.angle_alpha   90.00
_cell.angle_beta   90.00
_cell.angle_gamma   90.00
#
_symmetry.space_group_name_H-M   'P 1'
#
loop_
_entity.id
_entity.type
_entity.pdbx_description
1 polymer ?
#
loop_
_entity_poly.entity_id
_entity_poly.type
_entity_poly.pdbx_seq_one_letter_code
_entity_poly.pdbx_strand_id
1 'polypeptide(L)'
;MYTKDSFAFARCFPEGTKYEVITNALIHSDRTAQMEWARELLAKNRSAWAKLFRALGDVAEFQEIQLHEAAGFHANVKTCIEAMRNFSFSLMERVSIQSYVALYDLCVQQGGLDKRLTLQHIEERIRSTPPASQEDLLKICVQERAKTASSRWVADCMSRRMGIINRAPYQADFAGFTSVRSNANFKLLSELVGVHVCDL
;
A
#
# COMPACT_ATOMS: atom_id res chain seq x y z
N MET A 1 -0.60 11.12 -20.04
CA MET A 1 -0.17 10.16 -21.07
C MET A 1 -0.83 10.45 -22.41
N TYR A 2 -2.15 10.27 -22.58
CA TYR A 2 -2.85 10.53 -23.85
C TYR A 2 -2.55 11.89 -24.48
N THR A 3 -2.53 12.97 -23.68
CA THR A 3 -2.25 14.34 -24.14
C THR A 3 -0.78 14.62 -24.47
N LYS A 4 0.14 13.75 -24.01
CA LYS A 4 1.59 13.90 -24.21
C LYS A 4 2.07 13.03 -25.39
N ASP A 5 1.62 11.77 -25.44
CA ASP A 5 1.90 10.84 -26.52
C ASP A 5 0.68 9.95 -26.77
N SER A 6 -0.18 10.40 -27.70
CA SER A 6 -1.40 9.69 -28.07
C SER A 6 -1.12 8.42 -28.86
N PHE A 7 0.02 8.33 -29.55
CA PHE A 7 0.40 7.17 -30.34
C PHE A 7 0.89 6.02 -29.46
N ALA A 8 1.80 6.30 -28.52
CA ALA A 8 2.23 5.31 -27.53
C ALA A 8 1.03 4.83 -26.70
N PHE A 9 0.13 5.74 -26.30
CA PHE A 9 -1.10 5.38 -25.60
C PHE A 9 -2.00 4.48 -26.43
N ALA A 10 -2.26 4.78 -27.70
CA ALA A 10 -3.09 3.95 -28.58
C ALA A 10 -2.56 2.51 -28.70
N ARG A 11 -1.22 2.35 -28.80
CA ARG A 11 -0.58 1.04 -28.96
C ARG A 11 -0.74 0.10 -27.77
N CYS A 12 -1.09 0.62 -26.60
CA CYS A 12 -1.35 -0.21 -25.42
C CYS A 12 -2.70 -0.95 -25.50
N PHE A 13 -3.60 -0.55 -26.40
CA PHE A 13 -4.97 -1.08 -26.47
C PHE A 13 -5.08 -2.23 -27.48
N PRO A 14 -5.14 -3.50 -27.02
CA PRO A 14 -5.36 -4.62 -27.92
C PRO A 14 -6.77 -4.59 -28.54
N GLU A 15 -6.98 -5.37 -29.60
CA GLU A 15 -8.29 -5.52 -30.22
C GLU A 15 -9.37 -5.94 -29.18
N GLY A 16 -10.57 -5.38 -29.33
CA GLY A 16 -11.69 -5.65 -28.43
C GLY A 16 -11.73 -4.79 -27.16
N THR A 17 -10.79 -3.87 -26.95
CA THR A 17 -10.89 -2.88 -25.85
C THR A 17 -11.71 -1.65 -26.20
N LYS A 18 -12.17 -1.48 -27.45
CA LYS A 18 -12.91 -0.29 -27.91
C LYS A 18 -12.16 1.02 -27.57
N TYR A 19 -10.92 1.15 -28.06
CA TYR A 19 -10.04 2.29 -27.80
C TYR A 19 -10.70 3.66 -28.01
N GLU A 20 -11.44 3.84 -29.10
CA GLU A 20 -12.11 5.10 -29.43
C GLU A 20 -13.10 5.56 -28.34
N VAL A 21 -13.82 4.61 -27.72
CA VAL A 21 -14.80 4.88 -26.66
C VAL A 21 -14.10 5.48 -25.44
N ILE A 22 -13.00 4.85 -24.99
CA ILE A 22 -12.28 5.35 -23.81
C ILE A 22 -11.53 6.64 -24.10
N THR A 23 -10.97 6.83 -25.30
CA THR A 23 -10.35 8.13 -25.64
C THR A 23 -11.37 9.26 -25.67
N ASN A 24 -12.55 9.03 -26.23
CA ASN A 24 -13.60 10.04 -26.26
C ASN A 24 -14.04 10.43 -24.84
N ALA A 25 -14.20 9.41 -23.97
CA ALA A 25 -14.55 9.62 -22.57
C ALA A 25 -13.45 10.33 -21.77
N LEU A 26 -12.17 10.11 -22.11
CA LEU A 26 -11.04 10.82 -21.50
C LEU A 26 -10.98 12.28 -21.96
N ILE A 27 -11.13 12.55 -23.26
CA ILE A 27 -11.13 13.92 -23.82
C ILE A 27 -12.21 14.78 -23.18
N HIS A 28 -13.42 14.24 -23.03
CA HIS A 28 -14.56 14.96 -22.47
C HIS A 28 -14.65 14.88 -20.95
N SER A 29 -13.68 14.23 -20.29
CA SER A 29 -13.69 14.00 -18.84
C SER A 29 -14.99 13.33 -18.34
N ASP A 30 -15.61 12.50 -19.17
CA ASP A 30 -16.83 11.77 -18.86
C ASP A 30 -16.51 10.55 -17.97
N ARG A 31 -16.60 10.77 -16.66
CA ARG A 31 -16.33 9.73 -15.65
C ARG A 31 -17.32 8.56 -15.74
N THR A 32 -18.57 8.79 -16.14
CA THR A 32 -19.56 7.73 -16.25
C THR A 32 -19.17 6.78 -17.38
N ALA A 33 -18.86 7.32 -18.56
CA ALA A 33 -18.42 6.53 -19.71
C ALA A 33 -17.09 5.80 -19.44
N GLN A 34 -16.14 6.43 -18.74
CA GLN A 34 -14.88 5.77 -18.32
C GLN A 34 -15.16 4.54 -17.44
N MET A 35 -16.06 4.67 -16.45
CA MET A 35 -16.41 3.58 -15.54
C MET A 35 -17.21 2.48 -16.23
N GLU A 36 -18.12 2.83 -17.12
CA GLU A 36 -18.88 1.86 -17.92
C GLU A 36 -17.98 1.05 -18.84
N TRP A 37 -17.07 1.72 -19.56
CA TRP A 37 -16.05 1.08 -20.37
C TRP A 37 -15.21 0.09 -19.54
N ALA A 38 -14.71 0.52 -18.38
CA ALA A 38 -13.89 -0.33 -17.52
C ALA A 38 -14.66 -1.56 -17.02
N ARG A 39 -15.92 -1.37 -16.60
CA ARG A 39 -16.81 -2.47 -16.16
C ARG A 39 -17.10 -3.44 -17.29
N GLU A 40 -17.44 -2.94 -18.48
CA GLU A 40 -17.72 -3.78 -19.64
C GLU A 40 -16.49 -4.61 -20.03
N LEU A 41 -15.32 -3.97 -20.10
CA LEU A 41 -14.07 -4.64 -20.45
C LEU A 41 -13.69 -5.71 -19.42
N LEU A 42 -13.81 -5.41 -18.12
CA LEU A 42 -13.58 -6.38 -17.04
C LEU A 42 -14.60 -7.52 -17.01
N ALA A 43 -15.84 -7.29 -17.45
CA ALA A 43 -16.88 -8.31 -17.50
C ALA A 43 -16.71 -9.24 -18.70
N LYS A 44 -16.42 -8.68 -19.88
CA LYS A 44 -16.46 -9.41 -21.15
C LYS A 44 -15.08 -9.86 -21.65
N ASN A 45 -14.00 -9.16 -21.30
CA ASN A 45 -12.68 -9.41 -21.86
C ASN A 45 -11.54 -9.07 -20.87
N ARG A 46 -11.50 -9.81 -19.76
CA ARG A 46 -10.46 -9.68 -18.71
C ARG A 46 -9.04 -9.87 -19.23
N SER A 47 -8.84 -10.69 -20.25
CA SER A 47 -7.52 -10.92 -20.82
C SER A 47 -7.02 -9.67 -21.54
N ALA A 48 -7.88 -8.98 -22.30
CA ALA A 48 -7.54 -7.69 -22.90
C ALA A 48 -7.29 -6.60 -21.83
N TRP A 49 -8.08 -6.57 -20.75
CA TRP A 49 -7.80 -5.70 -19.60
C TRP A 49 -6.39 -5.92 -19.05
N ALA A 50 -6.01 -7.18 -18.78
CA ALA A 50 -4.69 -7.50 -18.25
C ALA A 50 -3.56 -7.15 -19.23
N LYS A 51 -3.75 -7.42 -20.53
CA LYS A 51 -2.78 -7.05 -21.58
C LYS A 51 -2.60 -5.54 -21.68
N LEU A 52 -3.70 -4.78 -21.65
CA LEU A 52 -3.69 -3.31 -21.68
C LEU A 52 -2.87 -2.75 -20.53
N PHE A 53 -3.18 -3.13 -19.28
CA PHE A 53 -2.47 -2.58 -18.13
C PHE A 53 -1.02 -3.04 -18.03
N ARG A 54 -0.69 -4.22 -18.55
CA ARG A 54 0.71 -4.64 -18.70
C ARG A 54 1.44 -3.74 -19.70
N ALA A 55 0.86 -3.52 -20.88
CA ALA A 55 1.45 -2.65 -21.90
C ALA A 55 1.58 -1.20 -21.41
N LEU A 56 0.59 -0.68 -20.68
CA LEU A 56 0.71 0.64 -20.03
C LEU A 56 1.84 0.66 -19.00
N GLY A 57 1.96 -0.40 -18.19
CA GLY A 57 3.02 -0.53 -17.20
C GLY A 57 4.44 -0.52 -17.76
N ASP A 58 4.61 -0.81 -19.06
CA ASP A 58 5.91 -0.75 -19.75
C ASP A 58 6.21 0.65 -20.34
N VAL A 59 5.28 1.60 -20.26
CA VAL A 59 5.48 2.97 -20.77
C VAL A 59 5.99 3.88 -19.67
N ALA A 60 7.13 4.53 -19.91
CA ALA A 60 7.84 5.37 -18.94
C ALA A 60 6.95 6.48 -18.34
N GLU A 61 6.16 7.17 -19.16
CA GLU A 61 5.26 8.23 -18.69
C GLU A 61 4.13 7.69 -17.80
N PHE A 62 3.70 6.45 -18.01
CA PHE A 62 2.72 5.81 -17.13
C PHE A 62 3.37 5.39 -15.81
N GLN A 63 4.60 4.88 -15.85
CA GLN A 63 5.39 4.57 -14.66
C GLN A 63 5.64 5.83 -13.82
N GLU A 64 5.95 6.98 -14.44
CA GLU A 64 6.08 8.26 -13.74
C GLU A 64 4.79 8.65 -13.02
N ILE A 65 3.64 8.49 -13.68
CA ILE A 65 2.33 8.74 -13.04
C ILE A 65 2.14 7.79 -11.85
N GLN A 66 2.44 6.49 -12.01
CA GLN A 66 2.33 5.53 -10.91
C GLN A 66 3.25 5.87 -9.73
N LEU A 67 4.48 6.33 -10.00
CA LEU A 67 5.42 6.77 -8.97
C LEU A 67 4.93 8.04 -8.27
N HIS A 68 4.38 9.00 -9.01
CA HIS A 68 3.79 10.21 -8.44
C HIS A 68 2.61 9.89 -7.52
N GLU A 69 1.69 9.04 -7.97
CA GLU A 69 0.55 8.61 -7.15
C GLU A 69 1.00 7.81 -5.92
N ALA A 70 2.02 6.95 -6.06
CA ALA A 70 2.62 6.24 -4.95
C ALA A 70 3.25 7.20 -3.93
N ALA A 71 3.99 8.22 -4.38
CA ALA A 71 4.61 9.22 -3.51
C ALA A 71 3.58 9.97 -2.64
N GLY A 72 2.33 10.09 -3.09
CA GLY A 72 1.23 10.70 -2.32
C GLY A 72 0.99 10.06 -0.94
N PHE A 73 1.32 8.77 -0.75
CA PHE A 73 1.18 8.10 0.55
C PHE A 73 2.22 8.52 1.58
N HIS A 74 3.31 9.18 1.17
CA HIS A 74 4.37 9.64 2.08
C HIS A 74 3.82 10.56 3.18
N ALA A 75 2.85 11.43 2.86
CA ALA A 75 2.21 12.29 3.85
C ALA A 75 1.55 11.48 4.98
N ASN A 76 0.82 10.42 4.64
CA ASN A 76 0.18 9.56 5.62
C ASN A 76 1.20 8.80 6.48
N VAL A 77 2.34 8.41 5.88
CA VAL A 77 3.43 7.76 6.61
C VAL A 77 4.02 8.72 7.65
N LYS A 78 4.23 10.00 7.31
CA LYS A 78 4.68 11.02 8.27
C LYS A 78 3.71 11.18 9.44
N THR A 79 2.40 11.25 9.18
CA THR A 79 1.40 11.28 10.25
C THR A 79 1.47 10.04 11.16
N CYS A 80 1.74 8.85 10.60
CA CYS A 80 1.93 7.65 11.42
C CYS A 80 3.21 7.72 12.26
N ILE A 81 4.30 8.25 11.70
CA ILE A 81 5.57 8.46 12.43
C ILE A 81 5.39 9.46 13.56
N GLU A 82 4.69 10.57 13.32
CA GLU A 82 4.34 11.56 14.34
C GLU A 82 3.55 10.92 15.49
N ALA A 83 2.54 10.11 15.18
CA ALA A 83 1.80 9.37 16.19
C ALA A 83 2.71 8.41 16.99
N MET A 84 3.60 7.68 16.32
CA MET A 84 4.56 6.80 16.99
C MET A 84 5.56 7.56 17.86
N ARG A 85 6.01 8.76 17.44
CA ARG A 85 6.86 9.65 18.25
C ARG A 85 6.14 10.15 19.50
N ASN A 86 4.84 10.41 19.41
CA ASN A 86 4.02 10.78 20.57
C ASN A 86 3.91 9.64 21.59
N PHE A 87 3.93 8.37 21.13
CA PHE A 87 3.98 7.23 22.04
C PHE A 87 5.35 7.03 22.68
N SER A 88 6.44 7.20 21.92
CA SER A 88 7.80 7.11 22.43
C SER A 88 8.79 7.82 21.51
N PHE A 89 9.21 9.03 21.92
CA PHE A 89 10.20 9.80 21.18
C PHE A 89 11.56 9.09 21.13
N SER A 90 12.01 8.52 22.25
CA SER A 90 13.33 7.87 22.33
C SER A 90 13.46 6.66 21.40
N LEU A 91 12.37 5.92 21.15
CA LEU A 91 12.36 4.80 20.19
C LEU A 91 12.18 5.26 18.74
N MET A 92 11.78 6.51 18.51
CA MET A 92 11.43 7.06 17.20
C MET A 92 12.25 8.29 16.80
N GLU A 93 13.38 8.52 17.49
CA GLU A 93 14.32 9.61 17.18
C GLU A 93 14.82 9.49 15.74
N ARG A 94 15.15 8.26 15.31
CA ARG A 94 15.46 7.92 13.92
C ARG A 94 14.55 6.82 13.45
N VAL A 95 14.02 6.93 12.23
CA VAL A 95 13.10 5.93 11.67
C VAL A 95 13.89 4.97 10.77
N SER A 96 13.89 3.68 11.10
CA SER A 96 14.50 2.66 10.23
C SER A 96 13.72 2.54 8.90
N ILE A 97 14.42 2.15 7.82
CA ILE A 97 13.75 1.88 6.53
C ILE A 97 12.66 0.82 6.68
N GLN A 98 12.88 -0.19 7.52
CA GLN A 98 11.89 -1.23 7.78
C GLN A 98 10.59 -0.66 8.37
N SER A 99 10.68 0.23 9.36
CA SER A 99 9.53 0.93 9.92
C SER A 99 8.80 1.74 8.86
N TYR A 100 9.53 2.50 8.05
CA TYR A 100 8.94 3.28 6.97
C TYR A 100 8.20 2.39 5.96
N VAL A 101 8.79 1.27 5.52
CA VAL A 101 8.16 0.37 4.53
C VAL A 101 6.91 -0.30 5.12
N ALA A 102 6.94 -0.73 6.39
CA ALA A 102 5.77 -1.31 7.05
C ALA A 102 4.63 -0.29 7.20
N LEU A 103 4.96 0.97 7.54
CA LEU A 103 3.99 2.06 7.64
C LEU A 103 3.48 2.49 6.27
N TYR A 104 4.30 2.45 5.23
CA TYR A 104 3.87 2.72 3.86
C TYR A 104 2.84 1.67 3.38
N ASP A 105 3.11 0.37 3.58
CA ASP A 105 2.12 -0.69 3.31
C ASP A 105 0.83 -0.50 4.14
N LEU A 106 0.99 -0.06 5.39
CA LEU A 106 -0.13 0.33 6.25
C LEU A 106 -0.95 1.47 5.65
N CYS A 107 -0.32 2.55 5.20
CA CYS A 107 -0.99 3.69 4.62
C CYS A 107 -1.69 3.35 3.31
N VAL A 108 -1.07 2.55 2.44
CA VAL A 108 -1.67 2.11 1.18
C VAL A 108 -2.91 1.26 1.40
N GLN A 109 -2.83 0.23 2.25
CA GLN A 109 -3.94 -0.72 2.41
C GLN A 109 -5.00 -0.23 3.41
N GLN A 110 -4.61 0.57 4.41
CA GLN A 110 -5.46 0.90 5.56
C GLN A 110 -5.58 2.40 5.83
N GLY A 111 -4.89 3.26 5.08
CA GLY A 111 -5.04 4.72 5.14
C GLY A 111 -4.27 5.42 6.27
N GLY A 112 -3.69 4.68 7.21
CA GLY A 112 -2.96 5.24 8.36
C GLY A 112 -3.35 4.60 9.70
N LEU A 113 -2.69 5.03 10.78
CA LEU A 113 -2.91 4.52 12.14
C LEU A 113 -4.17 5.08 12.79
N ASP A 114 -4.52 6.33 12.51
CA ASP A 114 -5.64 7.01 13.15
C ASP A 114 -6.99 6.60 12.52
N LYS A 115 -7.54 5.50 13.04
CA LYS A 115 -8.88 5.03 12.67
C LYS A 115 -9.57 4.39 13.85
N ARG A 116 -10.81 4.82 14.13
CA ARG A 116 -11.59 4.33 15.30
C ARG A 116 -10.77 4.50 16.59
N LEU A 117 -10.75 3.49 17.45
CA LEU A 117 -10.00 3.49 18.72
C LEU A 117 -8.57 2.96 18.59
N THR A 118 -7.99 2.92 17.38
CA THR A 118 -6.68 2.29 17.16
C THR A 118 -5.59 2.93 18.02
N LEU A 119 -5.48 4.26 18.06
CA LEU A 119 -4.45 4.96 18.84
C LEU A 119 -4.62 4.69 20.34
N GLN A 120 -5.85 4.72 20.85
CA GLN A 120 -6.14 4.39 22.25
C GLN A 120 -5.71 2.96 22.60
N HIS A 121 -6.05 1.96 21.77
CA HIS A 121 -5.64 0.58 22.01
C HIS A 121 -4.11 0.41 21.95
N ILE A 122 -3.42 1.18 21.11
CA ILE A 122 -1.95 1.21 21.07
C ILE A 122 -1.41 1.73 22.41
N GLU A 123 -1.92 2.86 22.91
CA GLU A 123 -1.51 3.43 24.21
C GLU A 123 -1.76 2.46 25.37
N GLU A 124 -2.92 1.81 25.40
CA GLU A 124 -3.26 0.77 26.40
C GLU A 124 -2.28 -0.41 26.34
N ARG A 125 -1.93 -0.85 25.12
CA ARG A 125 -0.98 -1.95 24.93
C ARG A 125 0.45 -1.56 25.28
N ILE A 126 0.87 -0.33 24.99
CA ILE A 126 2.19 0.19 25.38
C ILE A 126 2.29 0.31 26.91
N ARG A 127 1.23 0.76 27.59
CA ARG A 127 1.22 0.83 29.06
C ARG A 127 1.30 -0.54 29.71
N SER A 128 0.63 -1.54 29.15
CA SER A 128 0.64 -2.91 29.69
C SER A 128 1.90 -3.69 29.30
N THR A 129 2.45 -3.45 28.10
CA THR A 129 3.65 -4.10 27.57
C THR A 129 4.54 -3.04 26.91
N PRO A 130 5.39 -2.34 27.68
CA PRO A 130 6.27 -1.31 27.15
C PRO A 130 7.21 -1.87 26.07
N PRO A 131 7.27 -1.26 24.87
CA PRO A 131 8.18 -1.72 23.82
C PRO A 131 9.64 -1.41 24.20
N ALA A 132 10.54 -2.37 23.97
CA ALA A 132 11.97 -2.20 24.23
C ALA A 132 12.74 -1.63 23.01
N SER A 133 12.11 -1.65 21.84
CA SER A 133 12.72 -1.24 20.58
C SER A 133 11.70 -0.58 19.65
N GLN A 134 12.20 0.14 18.63
CA GLN A 134 11.36 0.65 17.55
C GLN A 134 10.56 -0.46 16.86
N GLU A 135 11.16 -1.64 16.68
CA GLU A 135 10.52 -2.79 16.05
C GLU A 135 9.33 -3.28 16.89
N ASP A 136 9.48 -3.34 18.22
CA ASP A 136 8.40 -3.75 19.13
C ASP A 136 7.25 -2.74 19.13
N LEU A 137 7.58 -1.43 19.15
CA LEU A 137 6.58 -0.37 19.03
C LEU A 137 5.82 -0.49 17.70
N LEU A 138 6.54 -0.69 16.59
CA LEU A 138 5.95 -0.88 15.27
C LEU A 138 5.02 -2.10 15.23
N LYS A 139 5.44 -3.24 15.81
CA LYS A 139 4.61 -4.45 15.91
C LYS A 139 3.29 -4.16 16.62
N ILE A 140 3.33 -3.44 17.75
CA ILE A 140 2.11 -3.03 18.46
C ILE A 140 1.21 -2.21 17.53
N CYS A 141 1.75 -1.15 16.92
CA CYS A 141 0.99 -0.24 16.06
C CYS A 141 0.31 -0.97 14.88
N VAL A 142 1.06 -1.80 14.14
CA VAL A 142 0.51 -2.49 12.96
C VAL A 142 -0.49 -3.58 13.35
N GLN A 143 -0.29 -4.26 14.47
CA GLN A 143 -1.20 -5.31 14.94
C GLN A 143 -2.51 -4.72 15.44
N GLU A 144 -2.47 -3.64 16.22
CA GLU A 144 -3.71 -2.96 16.65
C GLU A 144 -4.46 -2.36 15.46
N ARG A 145 -3.75 -1.78 14.49
CA ARG A 145 -4.40 -1.28 13.27
C ARG A 145 -5.00 -2.40 12.42
N ALA A 146 -4.38 -3.59 12.37
CA ALA A 146 -4.93 -4.73 11.65
C ALA A 146 -6.29 -5.16 12.23
N LYS A 147 -6.45 -5.15 13.56
CA LYS A 147 -7.70 -5.55 14.25
C LYS A 147 -8.92 -4.68 13.90
N THR A 148 -8.73 -3.47 13.38
CA THR A 148 -9.83 -2.60 12.98
C THR A 148 -10.29 -2.79 11.53
N ALA A 149 -9.65 -3.70 10.78
CA ALA A 149 -10.22 -4.23 9.53
C ALA A 149 -11.50 -5.06 9.81
N SER A 150 -12.26 -5.38 8.76
CA SER A 150 -13.31 -6.40 8.93
C SER A 150 -12.67 -7.75 9.24
N SER A 151 -13.36 -8.59 10.00
CA SER A 151 -12.85 -9.86 10.56
C SER A 151 -12.12 -10.73 9.52
N ARG A 152 -12.69 -10.85 8.32
CA ARG A 152 -12.12 -11.60 7.19
C ARG A 152 -10.73 -11.12 6.75
N TRP A 153 -10.39 -9.85 6.97
CA TRP A 153 -9.16 -9.23 6.49
C TRP A 153 -8.12 -8.95 7.58
N VAL A 154 -8.43 -9.19 8.85
CA VAL A 154 -7.49 -8.92 9.95
C VAL A 154 -6.22 -9.76 9.79
N ALA A 155 -6.36 -11.07 9.56
CA ALA A 155 -5.23 -11.97 9.34
C ALA A 155 -4.38 -11.56 8.13
N ASP A 156 -5.02 -11.12 7.03
CA ASP A 156 -4.31 -10.61 5.84
C ASP A 156 -3.53 -9.32 6.14
N CYS A 157 -4.16 -8.35 6.81
CA CYS A 157 -3.48 -7.11 7.17
C CYS A 157 -2.28 -7.39 8.08
N MET A 158 -2.45 -8.28 9.04
CA MET A 158 -1.38 -8.64 9.97
C MET A 158 -0.24 -9.39 9.26
N SER A 159 -0.54 -10.38 8.43
CA SER A 159 0.48 -11.19 7.75
C SER A 159 1.39 -10.38 6.83
N ARG A 160 0.84 -9.38 6.12
CA ARG A 160 1.62 -8.49 5.26
C ARG A 160 2.66 -7.68 6.02
N ARG A 161 2.22 -6.95 7.06
CA ARG A 161 3.08 -6.02 7.81
C ARG A 161 4.05 -6.76 8.70
N MET A 162 3.59 -7.82 9.37
CA MET A 162 4.49 -8.68 10.14
C MET A 162 5.51 -9.37 9.24
N GLY A 163 5.17 -9.68 7.98
CA GLY A 163 6.14 -10.22 7.03
C GLY A 163 7.25 -9.24 6.67
N ILE A 164 6.92 -7.95 6.51
CA ILE A 164 7.90 -6.87 6.32
C ILE A 164 8.80 -6.72 7.55
N ILE A 165 8.21 -6.74 8.75
CA ILE A 165 8.92 -6.60 10.02
C ILE A 165 9.83 -7.82 10.27
N ASN A 166 9.38 -9.01 9.94
CA ASN A 166 10.16 -10.24 10.12
C ASN A 166 11.12 -10.51 8.95
N ARG A 167 11.02 -9.75 7.85
CA ARG A 167 11.78 -9.95 6.60
C ARG A 167 11.61 -11.37 6.03
N ALA A 168 10.45 -11.97 6.30
CA ALA A 168 10.11 -13.34 5.93
C ALA A 168 8.58 -13.51 5.98
N PRO A 169 8.00 -14.49 5.29
CA PRO A 169 6.57 -14.79 5.42
C PRO A 169 6.16 -14.98 6.88
N TYR A 170 5.06 -14.35 7.28
CA TYR A 170 4.48 -14.46 8.62
C TYR A 170 3.09 -15.06 8.52
N GLN A 171 2.83 -16.10 9.32
CA GLN A 171 1.49 -16.65 9.47
C GLN A 171 0.74 -15.87 10.54
N ALA A 172 -0.41 -15.32 10.15
CA ALA A 172 -1.33 -14.67 11.06
C ALA A 172 -2.65 -15.45 11.11
N ASP A 173 -3.16 -15.64 12.32
CA ASP A 173 -4.41 -16.31 12.61
C ASP A 173 -5.33 -15.37 13.40
N PHE A 174 -6.55 -15.15 12.90
CA PHE A 174 -7.53 -14.31 13.58
C PHE A 174 -8.97 -14.73 13.28
N ALA A 175 -9.76 -14.98 14.32
CA ALA A 175 -11.18 -15.34 14.22
C ALA A 175 -11.48 -16.48 13.21
N GLY A 176 -10.63 -17.51 13.18
CA GLY A 176 -10.76 -18.65 12.27
C GLY A 176 -10.24 -18.42 10.84
N PHE A 177 -9.68 -17.24 10.55
CA PHE A 177 -9.02 -16.96 9.28
C PHE A 177 -7.50 -17.00 9.43
N THR A 178 -6.84 -17.72 8.53
CA THR A 178 -5.38 -17.81 8.45
C THR A 178 -4.88 -17.13 7.18
N SER A 179 -3.78 -16.39 7.26
CA SER A 179 -3.12 -15.78 6.11
C SER A 179 -1.60 -15.87 6.25
N VAL A 180 -0.94 -16.20 5.13
CA VAL A 180 0.51 -16.14 4.98
C VAL A 180 0.81 -15.39 3.69
N ARG A 181 1.46 -14.23 3.80
CA ARG A 181 1.85 -13.43 2.64
C ARG A 181 3.34 -13.57 2.38
N SER A 182 3.67 -14.06 1.19
CA SER A 182 5.03 -14.08 0.67
C SER A 182 5.29 -12.84 -0.16
N ASN A 183 6.53 -12.36 -0.13
CA ASN A 183 7.03 -11.30 -0.99
C ASN A 183 8.48 -11.63 -1.37
N ALA A 184 8.76 -11.71 -2.67
CA ALA A 184 10.10 -11.99 -3.18
C ALA A 184 11.14 -10.94 -2.76
N ASN A 185 10.69 -9.74 -2.37
CA ASN A 185 11.52 -8.60 -2.02
C ASN A 185 11.85 -8.52 -0.53
N PHE A 186 11.40 -9.44 0.32
CA PHE A 186 11.72 -9.39 1.75
C PHE A 186 13.24 -9.38 2.02
N LYS A 187 14.01 -10.09 1.19
CA LYS A 187 15.48 -10.10 1.27
C LYS A 187 16.13 -8.71 1.15
N LEU A 188 15.51 -7.78 0.41
CA LEU A 188 16.02 -6.42 0.26
C LEU A 188 16.04 -5.66 1.60
N LEU A 189 15.12 -5.99 2.51
CA LEU A 189 15.10 -5.39 3.85
C LEU A 189 16.21 -5.91 4.75
N SER A 190 16.72 -7.11 4.49
CA SER A 190 17.86 -7.68 5.23
C SER A 190 19.17 -6.95 4.91
N GLU A 191 19.28 -6.39 3.70
CA GLU A 191 20.43 -5.58 3.26
C GLU A 191 20.41 -4.15 3.83
N LEU A 192 19.28 -3.72 4.40
CA LEU A 192 19.05 -2.35 4.88
C LEU A 192 18.97 -2.26 6.42
N VAL A 193 19.46 -3.28 7.13
CA VAL A 193 19.51 -3.27 8.59
C VAL A 193 20.43 -2.14 9.07
N GLY A 194 19.94 -1.33 10.01
CA GLY A 194 20.66 -0.16 10.53
C GLY A 194 20.61 1.07 9.61
N VAL A 195 19.94 0.99 8.46
CA VAL A 195 19.70 2.14 7.58
C VAL A 195 18.42 2.86 8.02
N HIS A 196 18.51 4.19 8.06
CA HIS A 196 17.43 5.06 8.53
C HIS A 196 17.04 6.03 7.42
N VAL A 197 15.77 6.39 7.40
CA VAL A 197 15.25 7.38 6.46
C VAL A 197 15.60 8.79 6.98
N CYS A 198 16.05 9.66 6.08
CA CYS A 198 16.32 11.07 6.38
C CYS A 198 15.04 11.91 6.25
N ASP A 199 15.04 13.11 6.84
CA ASP A 199 14.02 14.15 6.61
C ASP A 199 12.56 13.74 6.93
N LEU A 200 12.38 13.02 8.05
CA LEU A 200 11.07 12.62 8.60
C LEU A 200 10.75 13.31 9.92
#